data_AF-A0A5K3EHA6-F1
#
_entry.id   AF-A0A5K3EHA6-F1
#
_cell.length_a   1.000
_cell.length_b   1.000
_cell.length_c   1.000
_cell.angle_alpha   90.00
_cell.angle_beta   90.00
_cell.angle_gamma   90.00
#
_symmetry.space_group_name_H-M   'P 1'
#
loop_
_entity.id
_entity.type
_entity.pdbx_description
1 polymer ?
#
loop_
_entity_poly.entity_id
_entity_poly.type
_entity_poly.pdbx_seq_one_letter_code
_entity_poly.pdbx_strand_id
1 'polypeptide(L)' 'MLRLCTPIVLAWSVVGQAPTDEERMTFLEFHRNLREEVQPTASNMMLTVSG' A
#
# COMPACT_ATOMS: atom_id res chain seq x y z
N MET A 1 -4.52 -21.15 28.45
CA MET A 1 -4.82 -19.71 28.29
C MET A 1 -3.81 -18.97 27.40
N LEU A 2 -2.50 -19.25 27.50
CA LEU A 2 -1.45 -18.56 26.72
C LEU A 2 -1.65 -18.56 25.19
N ARG A 3 -2.23 -19.64 24.64
CA ARG A 3 -2.43 -19.84 23.18
C ARG A 3 -3.38 -18.84 22.52
N LEU A 4 -4.32 -18.27 23.28
CA LEU A 4 -5.28 -17.25 22.79
C LEU A 4 -4.74 -15.81 22.94
N CYS A 5 -3.76 -15.60 23.81
CA CYS A 5 -3.15 -14.29 24.02
C CYS A 5 -2.12 -13.94 22.93
N THR A 6 -1.47 -14.95 22.34
CA THR A 6 -0.46 -14.77 21.28
C THR A 6 -0.97 -13.99 20.06
N PRO A 7 -2.11 -14.33 19.43
CA PRO A 7 -2.59 -13.57 18.26
C PRO A 7 -2.99 -12.13 18.61
N ILE A 8 -3.47 -11.89 19.83
CA ILE A 8 -3.85 -10.55 20.30
C ILE A 8 -2.61 -9.66 20.45
N VAL A 9 -1.54 -10.18 21.04
CA VAL A 9 -0.26 -9.48 21.18
C VAL A 9 0.38 -9.21 19.82
N LEU A 10 0.32 -10.18 18.90
CA LEU A 10 0.84 -10.00 17.55
C LEU A 10 0.04 -8.95 16.77
N ALA A 11 -1.29 -8.98 16.82
CA ALA A 11 -2.14 -7.97 16.19
C ALA A 11 -1.88 -6.56 16.76
N TRP A 12 -1.64 -6.46 18.07
CA TRP A 12 -1.33 -5.18 18.74
C TRP A 12 0.09 -4.67 18.45
N SER A 13 1.03 -5.57 18.13
CA SER A 13 2.41 -5.21 17.79
C SER A 13 2.56 -4.65 16.38
N VAL A 14 1.56 -4.82 15.52
CA VAL A 14 1.55 -4.27 14.16
C VAL A 14 0.89 -2.90 14.18
N VAL A 15 1.54 -1.94 14.84
CA VAL A 15 1.23 -0.51 14.66
C VAL A 15 2.30 0.05 13.74
N GLY A 16 2.10 -0.12 12.43
CA GLY A 16 2.87 0.62 11.43
C GLY A 16 2.43 2.07 11.45
N GLN A 17 3.39 3.01 11.42
CA GLN A 17 3.05 4.42 11.19
C GLN A 17 2.38 4.53 9.82
N ALA A 18 1.28 5.28 9.75
CA ALA A 18 0.70 5.64 8.47
C ALA A 18 1.71 6.51 7.70
N PRO A 19 1.83 6.35 6.38
CA PRO A 19 2.74 7.16 5.59
C PRO A 19 2.32 8.64 5.65
N THR A 20 3.30 9.55 5.58
CA THR A 20 3.01 10.97 5.41
C THR A 20 2.34 11.25 4.06
N ASP A 21 1.83 12.47 3.87
CA ASP A 21 1.23 12.85 2.59
C ASP A 21 2.27 12.78 1.45
N GLU A 22 3.51 13.17 1.71
CA GLU A 22 4.62 13.10 0.75
C GLU A 22 5.03 11.65 0.42
N GLU A 23 5.10 10.79 1.44
CA GLU A 23 5.37 9.36 1.23
C GLU A 23 4.24 8.70 0.44
N ARG A 24 2.98 9.02 0.77
CA ARG A 24 1.81 8.55 0.02
C ARG A 24 1.88 9.01 -1.44
N MET A 25 2.22 10.28 -1.69
CA MET A 25 2.36 10.81 -3.04
C MET A 25 3.46 10.07 -3.82
N THR A 26 4.60 9.84 -3.19
CA THR A 26 5.73 9.08 -3.77
C THR A 26 5.31 7.66 -4.15
N PHE A 27 4.56 6.97 -3.29
CA PHE A 27 4.04 5.64 -3.60
C PHE A 27 3.03 5.65 -4.76
N LEU A 28 2.12 6.63 -4.78
CA LEU A 28 1.12 6.75 -5.84
C LEU A 28 1.75 7.02 -7.20
N GLU A 29 2.79 7.86 -7.26
CA GLU A 29 3.55 8.16 -8.47
C GLU A 29 4.34 6.94 -8.95
N PHE A 30 5.04 6.26 -8.04
CA PHE A 30 5.76 5.03 -8.37
C PHE A 30 4.83 3.96 -8.99
N HIS A 31 3.69 3.71 -8.34
CA HIS A 31 2.70 2.77 -8.85
C HIS A 31 2.06 3.22 -10.16
N ARG A 32 1.89 4.52 -10.36
CA ARG A 32 1.38 5.08 -11.60
C ARG A 32 2.34 4.79 -12.76
N ASN A 33 3.62 5.07 -12.59
CA ASN A 33 4.64 4.84 -13.64
C ASN A 33 4.68 3.37 -14.05
N LEU A 34 4.67 2.45 -13.09
CA LEU A 34 4.60 1.01 -13.38
C LEU A 34 3.36 0.61 -14.17
N ARG A 35 2.21 1.27 -13.92
CA ARG A 35 0.94 0.99 -14.61
C ARG A 35 0.86 1.63 -15.98
N GLU A 36 1.63 2.68 -16.24
CA GLU A 36 1.73 3.31 -17.55
C GLU A 36 2.69 2.53 -18.48
N GLU A 37 3.74 1.93 -17.94
CA GLU A 37 4.81 1.27 -18.71
C GLU A 37 4.58 -0.22 -19.01
N VAL A 38 3.42 -0.79 -18.65
CA VAL A 38 3.15 -2.23 -18.80
C VAL A 38 3.15 -2.65 -20.27
N GLN A 39 3.71 -3.84 -20.53
CA GLN A 39 3.63 -4.50 -21.82
C GLN A 39 2.90 -5.86 -21.75
N PRO A 40 1.98 -6.16 -22.68
CA PRO A 40 1.47 -5.25 -23.72
C PRO A 40 0.64 -4.09 -23.10
N THR A 41 0.50 -3.00 -23.84
CA THR A 41 -0.23 -1.81 -23.38
C THR A 41 -1.67 -2.18 -22.98
N ALA A 42 -2.07 -1.76 -21.79
CA ALA A 42 -3.43 -1.95 -21.31
C ALA A 42 -4.32 -0.75 -21.69
N SER A 43 -5.46 -1.01 -22.33
CA SER A 43 -6.40 0.04 -22.77
C SER A 43 -7.29 0.61 -21.67
N ASN A 44 -7.36 -0.06 -20.50
CA ASN A 44 -8.29 0.26 -19.41
C ASN A 44 -7.62 0.25 -18.02
N MET A 45 -6.31 0.44 -17.96
CA MET A 45 -5.59 0.52 -16.69
C MET A 45 -6.06 1.75 -15.90
N MET A 46 -6.71 1.54 -14.76
CA MET A 46 -7.05 2.64 -13.86
C MET A 46 -5.76 3.30 -13.35
N LEU A 47 -5.70 4.62 -13.17
CA LEU A 47 -4.52 5.26 -12.57
C LEU A 47 -4.80 5.64 -11.12
N THR A 48 -3.79 5.55 -10.28
CA THR A 48 -3.83 6.05 -8.91
C THR A 48 -3.71 7.58 -8.93
N VAL A 49 -4.71 8.28 -8.39
CA VAL A 49 -4.73 9.74 -8.22
C VAL A 49 -4.73 10.09 -6.74
N SER A 50 -3.90 11.07 -6.35
CA SER A 50 -3.97 11.66 -5.01
C SER A 50 -5.11 12.68 -5.01
N GLY A 51 -6.15 12.40 -4.20
CA GLY A 51 -7.21 13.36 -3.88
C GLY A 51 -6.90 14.11 -2.59
#